data_AF-A0A920T992-F1
#
_entry.id   AF-A0A920T992-F1
#
_cell.length_a   1.000
_cell.length_b   1.000
_cell.length_c   1.000
_cell.angle_alpha   90.00
_cell.angle_beta   90.00
_cell.angle_gamma   90.00
#
_symmetry.space_group_name_H-M   'P 1'
#
loop_
_entity.id
_entity.type
_entity.pdbx_description
1 polymer ?
#
loop_
_entity_poly.entity_id
_entity_poly.type
_entity_poly.pdbx_seq_one_letter_code
_entity_poly.pdbx_strand_id
1 'polypeptide(L)'
;MAPTPLLGKPVDVKGVRDLRRPLADWLTASDNKLFSRNIVNRIWSYYMGSGLVEPVDDMRATNPASNPELLDALGDHLVESKFDLRKLMRSIMRSRVYQLSSNVLPENAGDRRFYPHYNIKRLPAEVLLDAIDSTCGTHEPFGGVPLGTRAIELPDPNFNSYFLDTLGRPQRAIACECERTAEPNLAQVLHIANGELLSRKLADKTGRISQLAGSGTLEKEAGARRAIHQLYLSAYSRTPHCRRTRPVPEDHHPRPQASRGPGRSAVGVVEQSRVPVQPLDGDLWAMLVVSGRGM
;
A
#
# COMPACT_ATOMS: atom_id res chain seq x y z
N MET A 1 -21.35 26.77 30.37
CA MET A 1 -20.60 27.35 29.24
C MET A 1 -21.15 26.74 27.96
N ALA A 2 -21.38 27.55 26.91
CA ALA A 2 -21.79 27.00 25.62
C ALA A 2 -20.62 26.20 25.00
N PRO A 3 -20.87 25.03 24.38
CA PRO A 3 -19.81 24.26 23.74
C PRO A 3 -19.17 25.10 22.64
N THR A 4 -17.84 25.18 22.68
CA THR A 4 -17.07 26.06 21.80
C THR A 4 -16.01 25.22 21.08
N PRO A 5 -16.02 25.17 19.75
CA PRO A 5 -15.00 24.46 18.98
C PRO A 5 -13.65 25.17 19.05
N LEU A 6 -12.58 24.43 18.75
CA LEU A 6 -11.22 24.96 18.78
C LEU A 6 -11.08 26.12 17.78
N LEU A 7 -10.63 27.29 18.26
CA LEU A 7 -10.51 28.53 17.47
C LEU A 7 -11.81 29.03 16.81
N GLY A 8 -12.96 28.52 17.24
CA GLY A 8 -14.27 28.92 16.70
C GLY A 8 -15.13 29.69 17.69
N LYS A 9 -16.34 30.05 17.25
CA LYS A 9 -17.33 30.75 18.08
C LYS A 9 -18.19 29.73 18.84
N PRO A 10 -18.70 30.06 20.04
CA PRO A 10 -19.63 29.20 20.76
C PRO A 10 -20.84 28.82 19.90
N VAL A 11 -21.19 27.54 19.91
CA VAL A 11 -22.34 27.02 19.14
C VAL A 11 -23.56 27.00 20.04
N ASP A 12 -24.68 27.55 19.56
CA ASP A 12 -25.95 27.39 20.27
C ASP A 12 -26.46 25.96 20.09
N VAL A 13 -26.56 25.25 21.21
CA VAL A 13 -26.98 23.85 21.25
C VAL A 13 -28.35 23.68 21.91
N LYS A 14 -29.07 24.77 22.18
CA LYS A 14 -30.43 24.69 22.71
C LYS A 14 -31.34 23.94 21.74
N GLY A 15 -31.92 22.85 22.20
CA GLY A 15 -32.80 21.99 21.39
C GLY A 15 -32.07 21.02 20.46
N VAL A 16 -30.72 21.02 20.43
CA VAL A 16 -29.95 20.05 19.64
C VAL A 16 -29.90 18.71 20.38
N ARG A 17 -30.53 17.68 19.79
CA ARG A 17 -30.52 16.31 20.36
C ARG A 17 -29.21 15.56 20.12
N ASP A 18 -28.49 15.86 19.05
CA ASP A 18 -27.24 15.19 18.66
C ASP A 18 -26.12 16.20 18.44
N LEU A 19 -25.24 16.33 19.42
CA LEU A 19 -24.10 17.25 19.40
C LEU A 19 -23.02 16.84 18.38
N ARG A 20 -23.08 15.65 17.80
CA ARG A 20 -22.14 15.23 16.76
C ARG A 20 -22.36 15.97 15.44
N ARG A 21 -23.59 16.44 15.18
CA ARG A 21 -23.92 17.22 13.98
C ARG A 21 -23.19 18.56 13.95
N PRO A 22 -23.36 19.46 14.93
CA PRO A 22 -22.62 20.73 14.94
C PRO A 22 -21.11 20.53 15.01
N LEU A 23 -20.62 19.44 15.63
CA LEU A 23 -19.20 19.09 15.61
C LEU A 23 -18.73 18.70 14.20
N ALA A 24 -19.49 17.86 13.48
CA ALA A 24 -19.17 17.45 12.11
C ALA A 24 -19.22 18.64 11.14
N ASP A 25 -20.20 19.52 11.30
CA ASP A 25 -20.33 20.77 10.52
C ASP A 25 -19.11 21.67 10.73
N TRP A 26 -18.63 21.81 11.97
CA TRP A 26 -17.40 22.55 12.26
C TRP A 26 -16.13 21.85 11.74
N LEU A 27 -16.02 20.53 11.89
CA LEU A 27 -14.87 19.77 11.42
C LEU A 27 -14.72 19.87 9.90
N THR A 28 -15.84 19.78 9.18
CA THR A 28 -15.89 19.80 7.71
C THR A 28 -16.18 21.19 7.13
N ALA A 29 -16.07 22.25 7.96
CA ALA A 29 -16.17 23.61 7.47
C ALA A 29 -15.03 23.92 6.50
N SER A 30 -15.32 24.62 5.41
CA SER A 30 -14.34 24.89 4.33
C SER A 30 -13.16 25.76 4.78
N ASP A 31 -13.35 26.54 5.84
CA ASP A 31 -12.33 27.38 6.47
C ASP A 31 -11.50 26.64 7.53
N ASN A 32 -11.89 25.42 7.94
CA ASN A 32 -11.16 24.60 8.91
C ASN A 32 -9.98 23.88 8.27
N LYS A 33 -8.88 24.61 8.04
CA LYS A 33 -7.62 24.04 7.49
C LYS A 33 -6.94 23.02 8.40
N LEU A 34 -7.24 23.00 9.70
CA LEU A 34 -6.65 22.04 10.64
C LEU A 34 -7.11 20.62 10.29
N PHE A 35 -8.41 20.45 10.07
CA PHE A 35 -8.98 19.15 9.74
C PHE A 35 -8.57 18.68 8.35
N SER A 36 -8.65 19.54 7.33
CA SER A 36 -8.29 19.17 5.95
C SER A 36 -6.82 18.75 5.82
N ARG A 37 -5.89 19.49 6.44
CA ARG A 37 -4.47 19.12 6.46
C ARG A 37 -4.22 17.82 7.21
N ASN A 38 -4.88 17.59 8.36
CA ASN A 38 -4.68 16.39 9.15
C ASN A 38 -5.12 15.12 8.41
N ILE A 39 -6.33 15.13 7.84
CA ILE A 39 -6.84 13.96 7.12
C ILE A 39 -6.04 13.70 5.84
N VAL A 40 -5.60 14.74 5.13
CA VAL A 40 -4.71 14.61 3.97
C VAL A 40 -3.40 13.96 4.38
N ASN A 41 -2.76 14.44 5.46
CA ASN A 41 -1.49 13.89 5.93
C ASN A 41 -1.61 12.41 6.30
N ARG A 42 -2.73 12.03 6.95
CA ARG A 42 -3.02 10.64 7.32
C ARG A 42 -3.27 9.75 6.12
N ILE A 43 -4.05 10.20 5.14
CA ILE A 43 -4.28 9.43 3.91
C ILE A 43 -2.97 9.31 3.12
N TRP A 44 -2.19 10.39 3.02
CA TRP A 44 -0.89 10.38 2.39
C TRP A 44 0.05 9.35 3.03
N SER A 45 0.13 9.30 4.36
CA SER A 45 0.99 8.34 5.05
C SER A 45 0.59 6.88 4.78
N TYR A 46 -0.70 6.58 4.67
CA TYR A 46 -1.15 5.24 4.30
C TYR A 46 -0.68 4.80 2.91
N TYR A 47 -0.58 5.71 1.93
CA TYR A 47 -0.11 5.38 0.58
C TYR A 47 1.41 5.44 0.46
N MET A 48 2.04 6.47 1.03
CA MET A 48 3.45 6.79 0.85
C MET A 48 4.36 6.20 1.93
N GLY A 49 3.79 5.61 2.99
CA GLY A 49 4.51 4.98 4.10
C GLY A 49 5.04 5.94 5.16
N SER A 50 4.96 7.25 4.93
CA SER A 50 5.26 8.32 5.89
C SER A 50 4.39 9.53 5.57
N GLY A 51 4.10 10.36 6.58
CA GLY A 51 3.36 11.61 6.38
C GLY A 51 4.21 12.70 5.71
N LEU A 52 3.54 13.72 5.18
CA LEU A 52 4.20 15.01 4.90
C LEU A 52 4.64 15.67 6.21
N VAL A 53 3.85 15.52 7.27
CA VAL A 53 4.24 15.75 8.66
C VAL A 53 4.41 14.39 9.34
N GLU A 54 5.55 14.18 9.99
CA GLU A 54 5.86 12.96 10.73
C GLU A 54 6.33 13.34 12.15
N PRO A 55 5.77 12.76 13.23
CA PRO A 55 4.65 11.81 13.28
C PRO A 55 3.34 12.33 12.66
N VAL A 56 2.54 11.42 12.09
CA VAL A 56 1.31 11.75 11.33
C VAL A 56 0.35 12.68 12.09
N ASP A 57 0.25 12.51 13.41
CA ASP A 57 -0.66 13.25 14.28
C ASP A 57 0.01 14.46 14.99
N ASP A 58 1.31 14.67 14.82
CA ASP A 58 2.06 15.72 15.52
C ASP A 58 2.11 17.03 14.72
N MET A 59 0.93 17.58 14.41
CA MET A 59 0.79 18.81 13.63
C MET A 59 1.00 20.05 14.49
N ARG A 60 2.25 20.51 14.59
CA ARG A 60 2.65 21.70 15.36
C ARG A 60 3.47 22.66 14.51
N ALA A 61 3.47 23.94 14.87
CA ALA A 61 4.29 24.95 14.18
C ALA A 61 5.80 24.62 14.21
N THR A 62 6.27 23.90 15.23
CA THR A 62 7.66 23.45 15.36
C THR A 62 7.97 22.16 14.60
N ASN A 63 6.97 21.51 14.00
CA ASN A 63 7.10 20.32 13.17
C ASN A 63 6.47 20.57 11.78
N PRO A 64 7.11 21.39 10.93
CA PRO A 64 6.56 21.72 9.63
C PRO A 64 6.58 20.52 8.67
N ALA A 65 5.62 20.49 7.75
CA ALA A 65 5.58 19.49 6.70
C ALA A 65 6.87 19.51 5.84
N SER A 66 7.28 18.36 5.32
CA SER A 66 8.38 18.25 4.36
C SER A 66 8.12 19.06 3.09
N ASN A 67 6.85 19.16 2.69
CA ASN A 67 6.39 20.05 1.63
C ASN A 67 5.06 20.72 2.04
N PRO A 68 5.11 21.93 2.62
CA PRO A 68 3.91 22.66 3.07
C PRO A 68 2.98 23.04 1.92
N GLU A 69 3.52 23.41 0.77
CA GLU A 69 2.73 23.82 -0.41
C GLU A 69 1.90 22.65 -0.94
N LEU A 70 2.48 21.45 -0.99
CA LEU A 70 1.78 20.23 -1.38
C LEU A 70 0.69 19.85 -0.38
N LEU A 71 0.97 19.96 0.93
CA LEU A 71 -0.02 19.68 1.97
C LEU A 71 -1.22 20.64 1.86
N ASP A 72 -0.96 21.91 1.57
CA ASP A 72 -1.98 22.93 1.39
C ASP A 72 -2.80 22.70 0.12
N ALA A 73 -2.14 22.43 -1.00
CA ALA A 73 -2.82 22.13 -2.25
C ALA A 73 -3.73 20.90 -2.15
N LEU A 74 -3.28 19.83 -1.49
CA LEU A 74 -4.10 18.64 -1.24
C LEU A 74 -5.25 18.91 -0.25
N GLY A 75 -5.01 19.76 0.76
CA GLY A 75 -6.03 20.22 1.70
C GLY A 75 -7.13 21.01 1.01
N ASP A 76 -6.76 21.97 0.17
CA ASP A 76 -7.69 22.78 -0.61
C ASP A 76 -8.45 21.91 -1.63
N HIS A 77 -7.78 20.96 -2.29
CA HIS A 77 -8.43 19.97 -3.18
C HIS A 77 -9.47 19.11 -2.43
N LEU A 78 -9.19 18.74 -1.17
CA LEU A 78 -10.14 17.99 -0.36
C LEU A 78 -11.39 18.83 -0.03
N VAL A 79 -11.20 20.11 0.30
CA VAL A 79 -12.32 21.03 0.55
C VAL A 79 -13.15 21.26 -0.71
N GLU A 80 -12.50 21.54 -1.85
CA GLU A 80 -13.16 21.75 -3.15
C GLU A 80 -13.97 20.50 -3.58
N SER A 81 -13.43 19.32 -3.31
CA SER A 81 -14.10 18.05 -3.59
C SER A 81 -15.20 17.67 -2.59
N LYS A 82 -15.51 18.55 -1.62
CA LYS A 82 -16.49 18.32 -0.54
C LYS A 82 -16.14 17.11 0.31
N PHE A 83 -14.87 16.98 0.67
CA PHE A 83 -14.33 15.89 1.49
C PHE A 83 -14.49 14.49 0.87
N ASP A 84 -14.53 14.39 -0.46
CA ASP A 84 -14.57 13.10 -1.17
C ASP A 84 -13.19 12.42 -1.13
N LEU A 85 -13.01 11.53 -0.16
CA LEU A 85 -11.77 10.78 0.02
C LEU A 85 -11.41 9.94 -1.21
N ARG A 86 -12.37 9.46 -2.01
CA ARG A 86 -12.04 8.69 -3.22
C ARG A 86 -11.37 9.54 -4.28
N LYS A 87 -11.76 10.82 -4.39
CA LYS A 87 -11.09 11.78 -5.29
C LYS A 87 -9.68 12.07 -4.80
N LEU A 88 -9.50 12.33 -3.51
CA LEU A 88 -8.17 12.52 -2.91
C LEU A 88 -7.24 11.32 -3.16
N MET A 89 -7.72 10.11 -2.84
CA MET A 89 -6.98 8.86 -3.05
C MET A 89 -6.58 8.69 -4.53
N ARG A 90 -7.51 8.95 -5.46
CA ARG A 90 -7.24 8.90 -6.89
C ARG A 90 -6.17 9.91 -7.31
N SER A 91 -6.21 11.13 -6.80
CA SER A 91 -5.21 12.17 -7.09
C SER A 91 -3.83 11.75 -6.60
N ILE A 92 -3.72 11.21 -5.38
CA ILE A 92 -2.45 10.68 -4.84
C ILE A 92 -1.93 9.52 -5.70
N MET A 93 -2.77 8.51 -5.99
CA MET A 93 -2.36 7.32 -6.74
C MET A 93 -1.99 7.60 -8.20
N ARG A 94 -2.50 8.70 -8.77
CA ARG A 94 -2.13 9.17 -10.13
C ARG A 94 -0.92 10.10 -10.15
N SER A 95 -0.41 10.51 -8.99
CA SER A 95 0.73 11.41 -8.90
C SER A 95 2.02 10.72 -9.36
N ARG A 96 2.96 11.52 -9.88
CA ARG A 96 4.30 11.03 -10.23
C ARG A 96 5.02 10.42 -9.02
N VAL A 97 4.89 11.05 -7.85
CA VAL A 97 5.56 10.61 -6.62
C VAL A 97 5.11 9.21 -6.20
N TYR A 98 3.82 8.91 -6.27
CA TYR A 98 3.30 7.57 -5.99
C TYR A 98 3.76 6.53 -7.02
N GLN A 99 3.94 6.94 -8.28
CA GLN A 99 4.33 6.05 -9.38
C GLN A 99 5.85 5.88 -9.54
N LEU A 100 6.66 6.47 -8.66
CA LEU A 100 8.10 6.28 -8.68
C LEU A 100 8.48 4.81 -8.50
N SER A 101 9.62 4.42 -9.05
CA SER A 101 10.21 3.11 -8.76
C SER A 101 10.61 3.02 -7.29
N SER A 102 10.57 1.82 -6.72
CA SER A 102 11.15 1.54 -5.41
C SER A 102 12.66 1.21 -5.48
N ASN A 103 13.26 1.25 -6.67
CA ASN A 103 14.70 1.07 -6.83
C ASN A 103 15.42 2.30 -6.27
N VAL A 104 16.29 2.06 -5.30
CA VAL A 104 17.11 3.10 -4.67
C VAL A 104 18.43 3.26 -5.41
N LEU A 105 18.94 4.48 -5.44
CA LEU A 105 20.32 4.78 -5.80
C LEU A 105 21.15 4.90 -4.51
N PRO A 106 22.46 4.61 -4.53
CA PRO A 106 23.30 4.72 -3.34
C PRO A 106 23.20 6.10 -2.66
N GLU A 107 23.01 7.17 -3.44
CA GLU A 107 22.98 8.55 -2.96
C GLU A 107 21.66 8.91 -2.26
N ASN A 108 20.56 8.20 -2.55
CA ASN A 108 19.24 8.50 -2.00
C ASN A 108 18.65 7.40 -1.10
N ALA A 109 19.39 6.32 -0.85
CA ALA A 109 18.91 5.17 -0.08
C ALA A 109 18.43 5.51 1.34
N GLY A 110 18.99 6.57 1.94
CA GLY A 110 18.62 7.05 3.28
C GLY A 110 17.53 8.13 3.29
N ASP A 111 17.19 8.73 2.15
CA ASP A 111 16.23 9.84 2.11
C ASP A 111 14.81 9.34 1.87
N ARG A 112 13.99 9.46 2.91
CA ARG A 112 12.57 9.11 2.89
C ARG A 112 11.66 10.32 2.99
N ARG A 113 12.20 11.49 3.37
CA ARG A 113 11.42 12.68 3.74
C ARG A 113 10.84 13.37 2.51
N PHE A 114 11.58 13.38 1.41
CA PHE A 114 11.20 14.04 0.17
C PHE A 114 10.75 13.09 -0.94
N TYR A 115 10.56 11.81 -0.62
CA TYR A 115 10.06 10.78 -1.55
C TYR A 115 10.85 10.69 -2.87
N PRO A 116 12.19 10.60 -2.85
CA PRO A 116 12.99 10.47 -4.08
C PRO A 116 12.72 9.16 -4.84
N HIS A 117 12.18 8.16 -4.15
CA HIS A 117 11.71 6.88 -4.67
C HIS A 117 10.46 6.45 -3.90
N TYR A 118 9.76 5.43 -4.38
CA TYR A 118 8.65 4.86 -3.63
C TYR A 118 9.18 4.09 -2.41
N ASN A 119 8.64 4.39 -1.23
CA ASN A 119 9.00 3.71 0.01
C ASN A 119 8.26 2.37 0.10
N ILE A 120 9.01 1.28 0.14
CA ILE A 120 8.42 -0.05 0.33
C ILE A 120 7.81 -0.11 1.73
N LYS A 121 6.53 -0.45 1.79
CA LYS A 121 5.78 -0.65 3.03
C LYS A 121 5.19 -2.04 3.05
N ARG A 122 5.16 -2.62 4.25
CA ARG A 122 4.51 -3.90 4.49
C ARG A 122 2.99 -3.72 4.39
N LEU A 123 2.31 -4.70 3.82
CA LEU A 123 0.85 -4.76 3.88
C LEU A 123 0.40 -5.19 5.28
N PRO A 124 -0.69 -4.63 5.83
CA PRO A 124 -1.33 -5.17 7.02
C PRO A 124 -1.67 -6.66 6.84
N ALA A 125 -1.68 -7.41 7.94
CA ALA A 125 -1.91 -8.85 7.94
C ALA A 125 -3.19 -9.25 7.19
N GLU A 126 -4.26 -8.51 7.43
CA GLU A 126 -5.58 -8.72 6.84
C GLU A 126 -5.57 -8.47 5.34
N VAL A 127 -4.96 -7.35 4.91
CA VAL A 127 -4.82 -6.98 3.50
C VAL A 127 -3.96 -7.99 2.75
N LEU A 128 -2.89 -8.51 3.39
CA LEU A 128 -2.03 -9.51 2.78
C LEU A 128 -2.76 -10.85 2.64
N LEU A 129 -3.51 -11.29 3.66
CA LEU A 129 -4.33 -12.49 3.57
C LEU A 129 -5.37 -12.38 2.45
N ASP A 130 -6.10 -11.26 2.40
CA ASP A 130 -7.10 -11.00 1.35
C ASP A 130 -6.47 -10.94 -0.05
N ALA A 131 -5.25 -10.41 -0.16
CA ALA A 131 -4.51 -10.40 -1.43
C ALA A 131 -4.10 -11.81 -1.86
N ILE A 132 -3.68 -12.66 -0.91
CA ILE A 132 -3.37 -14.08 -1.16
C ILE A 132 -4.63 -14.81 -1.63
N ASP A 133 -5.75 -14.63 -0.94
CA ASP A 133 -7.06 -15.21 -1.29
C ASP A 133 -7.50 -14.80 -2.68
N SER A 134 -7.47 -13.50 -2.97
CA SER A 134 -7.80 -12.95 -4.29
C SER A 134 -6.87 -13.49 -5.39
N THR A 135 -5.57 -13.67 -5.11
CA THR A 135 -4.57 -14.16 -6.07
C THR A 135 -4.66 -15.68 -6.28
N CYS A 136 -4.98 -16.44 -5.24
CA CYS A 136 -5.16 -17.88 -5.33
C CYS A 136 -6.57 -18.25 -5.81
N GLY A 137 -7.54 -17.32 -5.77
CA GLY A 137 -8.95 -17.62 -6.03
C GLY A 137 -9.55 -18.53 -4.97
N THR A 138 -9.09 -18.42 -3.73
CA THR A 138 -9.53 -19.20 -2.57
C THR A 138 -10.03 -18.26 -1.47
N HIS A 139 -10.62 -18.81 -0.42
CA HIS A 139 -11.12 -18.05 0.72
C HIS A 139 -10.67 -18.69 2.03
N GLU A 140 -10.07 -17.91 2.92
CA GLU A 140 -9.84 -18.37 4.29
C GLU A 140 -11.18 -18.46 5.05
N PRO A 141 -11.53 -19.61 5.64
CA PRO A 141 -12.73 -19.72 6.44
C PRO A 141 -12.51 -19.10 7.82
N PHE A 142 -13.41 -18.21 8.22
CA PHE A 142 -13.47 -17.66 9.56
C PHE A 142 -14.71 -18.19 10.28
N GLY A 143 -14.53 -18.74 11.49
CA GLY A 143 -15.64 -19.32 12.26
C GLY A 143 -16.65 -18.25 12.67
N GLY A 144 -17.95 -18.52 12.50
CA GLY A 144 -19.02 -17.60 12.92
C GLY A 144 -19.40 -16.52 11.90
N VAL A 145 -18.75 -16.48 10.73
CA VAL A 145 -19.13 -15.60 9.61
C VAL A 145 -19.35 -16.41 8.33
N PRO A 146 -20.09 -15.87 7.33
CA PRO A 146 -20.27 -16.54 6.05
C PRO A 146 -18.94 -16.80 5.33
N LEU A 147 -18.87 -17.90 4.58
CA LEU A 147 -17.72 -18.20 3.73
C LEU A 147 -17.53 -17.08 2.70
N GLY A 148 -16.29 -16.64 2.51
CA GLY A 148 -15.94 -15.54 1.62
C GLY A 148 -15.89 -14.16 2.30
N THR A 149 -16.17 -14.07 3.60
CA THR A 149 -15.91 -12.86 4.40
C THR A 149 -14.42 -12.53 4.37
N ARG A 150 -14.07 -11.28 4.04
CA ARG A 150 -12.66 -10.85 3.96
C ARG A 150 -12.07 -10.64 5.35
N ALA A 151 -10.76 -10.80 5.48
CA ALA A 151 -10.04 -10.53 6.73
C ALA A 151 -10.22 -9.07 7.18
N ILE A 152 -10.25 -8.11 6.25
CA ILE A 152 -10.52 -6.70 6.59
C ILE A 152 -11.95 -6.42 7.08
N GLU A 153 -12.88 -7.34 6.88
CA GLU A 153 -14.29 -7.21 7.28
C GLU A 153 -14.56 -7.84 8.66
N LEU A 154 -13.57 -8.49 9.27
CA LEU A 154 -13.72 -9.09 10.58
C LEU A 154 -14.00 -8.00 11.64
N PRO A 155 -15.05 -8.17 12.47
CA PRO A 155 -15.48 -7.14 13.41
C PRO A 155 -14.51 -6.95 14.58
N ASP A 156 -13.82 -8.01 14.98
CA ASP A 156 -12.96 -8.07 16.16
C ASP A 156 -11.80 -9.07 15.95
N PRO A 157 -10.76 -9.07 16.80
CA PRO A 157 -9.58 -9.91 16.61
C PRO A 157 -9.74 -11.33 17.18
N ASN A 158 -10.88 -11.70 17.79
CA ASN A 158 -11.05 -13.01 18.44
C ASN A 158 -11.20 -14.18 17.46
N PHE A 159 -11.17 -13.92 16.15
CA PHE A 159 -11.13 -14.96 15.14
C PHE A 159 -9.76 -15.62 15.14
N ASN A 160 -9.74 -16.94 15.38
CA ASN A 160 -8.51 -17.72 15.41
C ASN A 160 -7.85 -17.73 14.02
N SER A 161 -6.67 -17.11 13.90
CA SER A 161 -5.89 -17.14 12.67
C SER A 161 -4.41 -16.93 12.97
N TYR A 162 -3.67 -18.04 12.96
CA TYR A 162 -2.23 -18.02 13.20
C TYR A 162 -1.47 -17.13 12.20
N PHE A 163 -1.96 -17.03 10.96
CA PHE A 163 -1.39 -16.15 9.94
C PHE A 163 -1.55 -14.67 10.32
N LEU A 164 -2.77 -14.26 10.71
CA LEU A 164 -3.03 -12.88 11.08
C LEU A 164 -2.22 -12.46 12.32
N ASP A 165 -2.13 -13.34 13.32
CA ASP A 165 -1.38 -13.08 14.55
C ASP A 165 0.12 -12.97 14.28
N THR A 166 0.69 -13.86 13.47
CA THR A 166 2.13 -13.83 13.14
C THR A 166 2.51 -12.58 12.36
N LEU A 167 1.62 -12.10 11.47
CA LEU A 167 1.86 -10.89 10.69
C LEU A 167 1.54 -9.58 11.43
N GLY A 168 1.16 -9.66 12.71
CA GLY A 168 1.02 -8.49 13.58
C GLY A 168 -0.35 -7.82 13.53
N ARG A 169 -1.43 -8.60 13.37
CA ARG A 169 -2.79 -8.14 13.65
C ARG A 169 -2.87 -7.56 15.08
N PRO A 170 -3.47 -6.37 15.30
CA PRO A 170 -3.59 -5.79 16.63
C PRO A 170 -4.60 -6.58 17.48
N GLN A 171 -4.34 -6.69 18.79
CA GLN A 171 -5.27 -7.29 19.75
C GLN A 171 -6.44 -6.35 20.08
N ARG A 172 -6.36 -5.08 19.65
CA ARG A 172 -7.32 -4.01 19.95
C ARG A 172 -7.49 -3.81 21.45
N ALA A 173 -6.43 -4.07 22.22
CA ALA A 173 -6.41 -3.86 23.66
C ALA A 173 -6.30 -2.37 24.03
N ILE A 174 -5.77 -1.56 23.11
CA ILE A 174 -5.63 -0.11 23.26
C ILE A 174 -6.23 0.63 22.07
N ALA A 175 -6.59 1.91 22.25
CA ALA A 175 -7.12 2.74 21.17
C ALA A 175 -6.03 3.31 20.22
N CYS A 176 -4.74 3.02 20.47
CA CYS A 176 -3.62 3.50 19.66
C CYS A 176 -3.47 2.62 18.42
N GLU A 177 -3.36 3.21 17.23
CA GLU A 177 -2.95 2.51 16.00
C GLU A 177 -1.54 1.88 16.14
N CYS A 178 -0.76 2.41 17.08
CA CYS A 178 0.58 2.03 17.49
C CYS A 178 0.69 0.59 18.02
N GLU A 179 -0.43 -0.06 18.34
CA GLU A 179 -0.47 -1.49 18.69
C GLU A 179 -0.03 -2.38 17.51
N ARG A 180 -0.11 -1.86 16.28
CA ARG A 180 0.36 -2.56 15.08
C ARG A 180 1.87 -2.46 14.94
N THR A 181 2.55 -3.60 15.00
CA THR A 181 3.99 -3.66 14.75
C THR A 181 4.26 -3.78 13.25
N ALA A 182 5.02 -2.85 12.67
CA ALA A 182 5.46 -2.94 11.27
C ALA A 182 6.82 -3.66 11.11
N GLU A 183 7.45 -4.05 12.22
CA GLU A 183 8.78 -4.63 12.24
C GLU A 183 8.81 -6.04 11.61
N PRO A 184 9.83 -6.32 10.80
CA PRO A 184 10.03 -7.65 10.26
C PRO A 184 10.41 -8.61 11.38
N ASN A 185 9.86 -9.82 11.34
CA ASN A 185 10.28 -10.89 12.24
C ASN A 185 10.54 -12.20 11.46
N LEU A 186 11.36 -13.09 12.03
CA LEU A 186 11.73 -14.34 11.35
C LEU A 186 10.51 -15.24 11.09
N ALA A 187 9.56 -15.29 12.03
CA ALA A 187 8.35 -16.10 11.89
C ALA A 187 7.53 -15.66 10.67
N GLN A 188 7.39 -14.36 10.40
CA GLN A 188 6.72 -13.81 9.23
C GLN A 188 7.37 -14.31 7.92
N VAL A 189 8.72 -14.30 7.87
CA VAL A 189 9.46 -14.76 6.69
C VAL A 189 9.24 -16.25 6.47
N LEU A 190 9.35 -17.06 7.52
CA LEU A 190 9.12 -18.50 7.44
C LEU A 190 7.69 -18.84 7.02
N HIS A 191 6.70 -18.08 7.51
CA HIS A 191 5.30 -18.21 7.12
C HIS A 191 5.03 -17.88 5.66
N ILE A 192 5.66 -16.81 5.16
CA ILE A 192 5.51 -16.45 3.74
C ILE A 192 6.25 -17.43 2.82
N ALA A 193 7.39 -17.96 3.26
CA ALA A 193 8.18 -18.87 2.45
C ALA A 193 7.62 -20.30 2.39
N ASN A 194 7.23 -20.85 3.55
CA ASN A 194 6.90 -22.27 3.72
C ASN A 194 5.64 -22.50 4.56
N GLY A 195 4.83 -21.47 4.79
CA GLY A 195 3.65 -21.57 5.65
C GLY A 195 2.60 -22.52 5.09
N GLU A 196 1.95 -23.27 5.99
CA GLU A 196 0.88 -24.21 5.65
C GLU A 196 -0.27 -23.51 4.92
N LEU A 197 -0.61 -22.29 5.32
CA LEU A 197 -1.68 -21.50 4.70
C LEU A 197 -1.46 -21.32 3.18
N LEU A 198 -0.25 -20.92 2.78
CA LEU A 198 0.08 -20.74 1.35
C LEU A 198 0.09 -22.08 0.62
N SER A 199 0.73 -23.10 1.18
CA SER A 199 0.77 -24.44 0.59
C SER A 199 -0.63 -25.03 0.37
N ARG A 200 -1.54 -24.88 1.34
CA ARG A 200 -2.94 -25.31 1.21
C ARG A 200 -3.67 -24.53 0.14
N LYS A 201 -3.52 -23.20 0.08
CA LYS A 201 -4.21 -22.36 -0.93
C LYS A 201 -3.70 -22.63 -2.34
N LEU A 202 -2.42 -22.92 -2.52
CA LEU A 202 -1.84 -23.28 -3.81
C LEU A 202 -2.28 -24.68 -4.27
N ALA A 203 -2.47 -25.61 -3.33
CA ALA A 203 -2.91 -26.98 -3.59
C ALA A 203 -4.44 -27.16 -3.63
N ASP A 204 -5.21 -26.08 -3.40
CA ASP A 204 -6.67 -26.13 -3.39
C ASP A 204 -7.21 -26.49 -4.78
N LYS A 205 -8.01 -27.55 -4.86
CA LYS A 205 -8.60 -28.04 -6.11
C LYS A 205 -9.53 -27.03 -6.77
N THR A 206 -10.11 -26.13 -6.00
CA THR A 206 -10.96 -25.03 -6.47
C THR A 206 -10.17 -23.76 -6.78
N GLY A 207 -8.89 -23.71 -6.39
CA GLY A 207 -8.01 -22.57 -6.58
C GLY A 207 -7.68 -22.31 -8.06
N ARG A 208 -7.25 -21.08 -8.33
CA ARG A 208 -6.91 -20.57 -9.66
C ARG A 208 -5.85 -21.40 -10.37
N ILE A 209 -4.84 -21.90 -9.65
CA ILE A 209 -3.80 -22.75 -10.23
C ILE A 209 -4.39 -24.07 -10.72
N SER A 210 -5.22 -24.74 -9.92
CA SER A 210 -5.88 -25.97 -10.31
C SER A 210 -6.86 -25.76 -11.47
N GLN A 211 -7.57 -24.63 -11.52
CA GLN A 211 -8.41 -24.27 -12.66
C GLN A 211 -7.60 -24.08 -13.95
N LEU A 212 -6.45 -23.41 -13.86
CA LEU A 212 -5.53 -23.22 -14.99
C LEU A 212 -4.94 -24.55 -15.46
N ALA A 213 -4.50 -25.41 -14.53
CA ALA A 213 -3.93 -26.72 -14.86
C ALA A 213 -4.97 -27.68 -15.44
N GLY A 214 -6.17 -27.75 -14.86
CA GLY A 214 -7.24 -28.65 -15.30
C GLY A 214 -7.81 -28.31 -16.68
N SER A 215 -7.61 -27.08 -17.17
CA SER A 215 -8.08 -26.66 -18.50
C SER A 215 -7.24 -27.17 -19.67
N GLY A 216 -6.14 -27.91 -19.42
CA GLY A 216 -5.21 -28.39 -20.46
C GLY A 216 -4.47 -27.27 -21.19
N THR A 217 -4.64 -26.01 -20.78
CA THR A 217 -4.02 -24.85 -21.44
C THR A 217 -2.51 -24.79 -21.24
N LEU A 218 -1.95 -25.45 -20.23
CA LEU A 218 -0.52 -25.38 -19.94
C LEU A 218 0.35 -26.22 -20.89
N GLU A 219 -0.23 -27.20 -21.60
CA GLU A 219 0.51 -28.09 -22.51
C GLU A 219 1.03 -27.36 -23.76
N LYS A 220 0.37 -26.27 -24.16
CA LYS A 220 0.77 -25.46 -25.32
C LYS A 220 1.42 -24.17 -24.83
N GLU A 221 2.53 -23.77 -25.45
CA GLU A 221 3.23 -22.53 -25.10
C GLU A 221 2.31 -21.29 -25.09
N ALA A 222 1.41 -21.19 -26.09
CA ALA A 222 0.43 -20.12 -26.16
C ALA A 222 -0.59 -20.12 -25.01
N GLY A 223 -0.92 -21.29 -24.45
CA GLY A 223 -1.80 -21.39 -23.28
C GLY A 223 -1.06 -21.13 -21.97
N ALA A 224 0.20 -21.61 -21.83
CA ALA A 224 1.06 -21.27 -20.70
C ALA A 224 1.29 -19.73 -20.59
N ARG A 225 1.55 -19.05 -21.72
CA ARG A 225 1.66 -17.58 -21.76
C ARG A 225 0.38 -16.88 -21.31
N ARG A 226 -0.80 -17.40 -21.70
CA ARG A 226 -2.10 -16.87 -21.27
C ARG A 226 -2.34 -17.08 -19.77
N ALA A 227 -1.96 -18.24 -19.23
CA ALA A 227 -2.05 -18.52 -17.81
C ALA A 227 -1.15 -17.57 -16.99
N ILE A 228 0.10 -17.37 -17.41
CA ILE A 228 1.02 -16.39 -16.77
C ILE A 228 0.41 -14.98 -16.83
N HIS A 229 -0.17 -14.59 -17.96
CA HIS A 229 -0.81 -13.28 -18.11
C HIS A 229 -1.99 -13.10 -17.13
N GLN A 230 -2.84 -14.12 -16.98
CA GLN A 230 -3.95 -14.09 -16.02
C GLN A 230 -3.45 -14.01 -14.58
N LEU A 231 -2.42 -14.77 -14.21
CA LEU A 231 -1.81 -14.69 -12.88
C LEU A 231 -1.25 -13.29 -12.62
N TYR A 232 -0.56 -12.68 -13.59
CA TYR A 232 -0.03 -11.32 -13.47
C TYR A 232 -1.13 -10.27 -13.27
N LEU A 233 -2.21 -10.37 -14.05
CA LEU A 233 -3.36 -9.49 -13.89
C LEU A 233 -4.01 -9.66 -12.51
N SER A 234 -4.13 -10.90 -12.02
CA SER A 234 -4.72 -11.11 -10.71
C SER A 234 -3.87 -10.59 -9.54
N ALA A 235 -2.54 -10.73 -9.62
CA ALA A 235 -1.64 -10.35 -8.55
C ALA A 235 -1.27 -8.85 -8.58
N TYR A 236 -1.07 -8.29 -9.78
CA TYR A 236 -0.52 -6.95 -9.96
C TYR A 236 -1.45 -5.99 -10.68
N SER A 237 -2.63 -6.43 -11.16
CA SER A 237 -3.56 -5.62 -11.96
C SER A 237 -2.91 -4.94 -13.17
N ARG A 238 -1.84 -5.53 -13.71
CA ARG A 238 -1.10 -5.02 -14.87
C ARG A 238 -0.56 -6.15 -15.73
N THR A 239 -0.33 -5.86 -17.00
CA THR A 239 0.30 -6.82 -17.91
C THR A 239 1.78 -7.00 -17.55
N PRO A 240 2.33 -8.21 -17.75
CA PRO A 240 3.74 -8.44 -17.51
C PRO A 240 4.58 -7.67 -18.54
N HIS A 241 5.58 -6.92 -18.07
CA HIS A 241 6.55 -6.31 -18.98
C HIS A 241 7.42 -7.41 -19.62
N CYS A 242 7.70 -7.29 -20.92
CA CYS A 242 8.42 -8.27 -21.75
C CYS A 242 9.71 -8.84 -21.11
N ARG A 243 10.39 -8.08 -20.25
CA ARG A 243 11.60 -8.53 -19.54
C ARG A 243 11.36 -9.56 -18.43
N ARG A 244 10.15 -9.64 -17.85
CA ARG A 244 9.81 -10.49 -16.68
C ARG A 244 9.09 -11.80 -17.04
N THR A 245 8.78 -12.04 -18.30
CA THR A 245 8.03 -13.24 -18.77
C THR A 245 8.91 -14.40 -19.21
N ARG A 246 10.23 -14.36 -18.96
CA ARG A 246 11.07 -15.53 -19.26
C ARG A 246 10.65 -16.67 -18.33
N PRO A 247 10.22 -17.83 -18.86
CA PRO A 247 9.99 -19.01 -18.03
C PRO A 247 11.31 -19.32 -17.30
N VAL A 248 11.21 -19.64 -16.01
CA VAL A 248 12.34 -20.13 -15.23
C VAL A 248 12.79 -21.44 -15.88
N PRO A 249 14.04 -21.56 -16.36
CA PRO A 249 14.52 -22.82 -16.90
C PRO A 249 14.45 -23.91 -15.83
N GLU A 250 14.01 -25.11 -16.18
CA GLU A 250 13.83 -26.28 -15.28
C GLU A 250 15.13 -26.80 -14.62
N ASP A 251 16.24 -26.09 -14.72
CA ASP A 251 17.57 -26.51 -14.25
C ASP A 251 17.82 -26.39 -12.74
N HIS A 252 16.79 -26.10 -11.94
CA HIS A 252 16.87 -26.17 -10.47
C HIS A 252 16.64 -27.60 -9.95
N HIS A 253 17.39 -28.56 -10.48
CA HIS A 253 17.79 -29.72 -9.69
C HIS A 253 18.95 -29.31 -8.77
N PRO A 254 18.92 -29.60 -7.46
CA PRO A 254 20.04 -29.34 -6.59
C PRO A 254 21.23 -30.19 -7.03
N ARG A 255 22.20 -29.58 -7.74
CA ARG A 255 23.46 -30.25 -8.08
C ARG A 255 24.20 -30.54 -6.76
N PRO A 256 24.74 -31.76 -6.55
CA PRO A 256 25.55 -32.05 -5.38
C PRO A 256 26.78 -31.14 -5.38
N GLN A 257 27.08 -30.51 -4.25
CA GLN A 257 28.25 -29.65 -4.10
C GLN A 257 29.53 -30.49 -4.29
N ALA A 258 30.23 -30.28 -5.40
CA ALA A 258 31.61 -30.71 -5.57
C ALA A 258 32.53 -29.50 -5.34
N SER A 259 33.43 -29.63 -4.39
CA SER A 259 34.45 -28.66 -4.03
C SER A 259 35.50 -28.47 -5.13
N ARG A 260 35.98 -27.24 -5.36
CA ARG A 260 37.40 -26.82 -5.56
C ARG A 260 37.56 -25.44 -6.22
N GLY A 261 38.36 -24.57 -5.57
CA GLY A 261 39.45 -23.78 -6.18
C GLY A 261 39.13 -22.42 -6.83
N PRO A 262 39.94 -21.36 -6.58
CA PRO A 262 39.69 -20.00 -7.10
C PRO A 262 40.37 -19.76 -8.46
N GLY A 263 39.70 -19.07 -9.38
CA GLY A 263 40.31 -18.62 -10.63
C GLY A 263 39.39 -17.86 -11.60
N ARG A 264 39.62 -16.54 -11.69
CA ARG A 264 39.40 -15.62 -12.83
C ARG A 264 37.98 -15.22 -13.28
N SER A 265 37.69 -13.94 -12.99
CA SER A 265 37.17 -12.85 -13.86
C SER A 265 36.23 -13.18 -15.03
N ALA A 266 35.04 -12.56 -15.01
CA ALA A 266 34.48 -11.86 -16.17
C ALA A 266 33.51 -10.75 -15.72
N VAL A 267 33.91 -9.51 -16.00
CA VAL A 267 33.10 -8.29 -15.91
C VAL A 267 32.10 -8.29 -17.07
N GLY A 268 30.82 -8.07 -16.78
CA GLY A 268 29.77 -7.83 -17.77
C GLY A 268 28.87 -6.69 -17.31
N VAL A 269 29.23 -5.46 -17.67
CA VAL A 269 28.43 -4.26 -17.47
C VAL A 269 27.24 -4.31 -18.45
N VAL A 270 26.01 -4.27 -17.93
CA VAL A 270 24.80 -4.11 -18.75
C VAL A 270 24.31 -2.68 -18.62
N GLU A 271 24.52 -1.93 -19.71
CA GLU A 271 24.08 -0.56 -19.93
C GLU A 271 22.55 -0.45 -19.90
N GLN A 272 22.01 0.45 -19.06
CA GLN A 272 20.57 0.68 -18.91
C GLN A 272 20.12 1.79 -19.86
N SER A 273 19.38 1.43 -20.90
CA SER A 273 18.72 2.38 -21.81
C SER A 273 17.53 3.07 -21.13
N ARG A 274 17.56 4.41 -21.07
CA ARG A 274 16.45 5.27 -20.64
C ARG A 274 15.35 5.29 -21.70
N VAL A 275 14.08 5.20 -21.29
CA VAL A 275 12.91 5.47 -22.16
C VAL A 275 12.13 6.65 -21.59
N PRO A 276 11.73 7.64 -22.41
CA PRO A 276 10.97 8.80 -21.97
C PRO A 276 9.48 8.48 -21.83
N VAL A 277 8.82 9.04 -20.82
CA VAL A 277 7.36 9.01 -20.65
C VAL A 277 6.80 10.31 -21.24
N GLN A 278 5.92 10.22 -22.24
CA GLN A 278 5.24 11.39 -22.82
C GLN A 278 4.12 11.90 -21.88
N PRO A 279 3.90 13.22 -21.80
CA PRO A 279 2.86 13.81 -20.96
C PRO A 279 1.49 13.78 -21.65
N LEU A 280 0.43 13.59 -20.85
CA LEU A 280 -0.96 13.84 -21.23
C LEU A 280 -1.45 15.10 -20.49
N ASP A 281 -2.08 15.99 -21.25
CA ASP A 281 -2.42 17.38 -20.93
C ASP A 281 -3.29 17.62 -19.67
N GLY A 282 -3.05 18.78 -19.04
CA GLY A 282 -4.11 19.66 -18.50
C GLY A 282 -4.28 19.78 -16.98
N ASP A 283 -3.60 20.77 -16.39
CA ASP A 283 -4.06 21.67 -15.30
C ASP A 283 -4.02 21.27 -13.80
N LEU A 284 -3.27 20.24 -13.41
CA LEU A 284 -2.79 20.08 -12.01
C LEU A 284 -1.28 19.82 -11.89
N TRP A 285 -0.56 19.89 -13.01
CA TRP A 285 0.83 19.43 -13.12
C TRP A 285 1.88 20.42 -12.60
N ALA A 286 1.57 21.71 -12.48
CA ALA A 286 2.57 22.73 -12.17
C ALA A 286 3.03 22.75 -10.70
N MET A 287 2.27 22.16 -9.76
CA MET A 287 2.60 22.20 -8.32
C MET A 287 3.33 20.96 -7.80
N LEU A 288 3.48 19.91 -8.63
CA LEU A 288 4.20 18.67 -8.27
C LEU A 288 5.64 18.62 -8.81
N VAL A 289 6.12 19.73 -9.37
CA VAL A 289 7.52 19.92 -9.76
C VAL A 289 8.15 20.89 -8.78
N VAL A 290 8.89 20.37 -7.79
CA VAL A 290 9.70 21.20 -6.88
C VAL A 290 10.65 22.04 -7.72
N SER A 291 10.45 23.35 -7.63
CA SER A 291 11.35 24.39 -8.13
C SER A 291 12.71 24.24 -7.45
N GLY A 292 13.66 23.65 -8.19
CA GLY A 292 15.09 23.76 -7.93
C GLY A 292 15.73 24.64 -8.99
N ARG A 293 15.60 25.96 -8.86
CA ARG A 293 16.40 26.95 -9.61
C ARG A 293 16.78 28.11 -8.69
N GLY A 294 18.10 28.29 -8.53
CA GLY A 294 18.78 29.42 -7.87
C GLY A 294 19.19 29.08 -6.43
N MET A 295 20.46 29.13 -6.01
CA MET A 295 21.70 29.66 -6.56
C MET A 295 22.84 28.64 -6.39
#